data_AF-A0A7Y1XSA1-F1
#
_entry.id   AF-A0A7Y1XSA1-F1
#
_cell.length_a   1.000
_cell.length_b   1.000
_cell.length_c   1.000
_cell.angle_alpha   90.00
_cell.angle_beta   90.00
_cell.angle_gamma   90.00
#
_symmetry.space_group_name_H-M   'P 1'
#
loop_
_entity.id
_entity.type
_entity.pdbx_description
1 polymer ?
#
loop_
_entity_poly.entity_id
_entity_poly.type
_entity_poly.pdbx_seq_one_letter_code
_entity_poly.pdbx_strand_id
1 'polypeptide(L)'
;MEQALIFSWRLGLGWLVGRWFVLLTTTTSDGERRSVLPYVFAGGTVYVPVTNDAPWVGDVAAKPQALVQAAPGPRAVRARRVEDPAELEAARQALGTSGELMALDGSGDRSPMMTGPDLAWIWPVAALVWWLTRD
;
A
#
# COMPACT_ATOMS: atom_id res chain seq x y z
N MET A 1 2.97 -6.49 14.81
CA MET A 1 3.72 -6.58 13.53
C MET A 1 3.48 -5.35 12.65
N GLU A 2 2.23 -4.92 12.44
CA GLU A 2 1.87 -3.71 11.66
C GLU A 2 2.68 -2.45 12.03
N GLN A 3 2.81 -2.15 13.33
CA GLN A 3 3.56 -0.97 13.79
C GLN A 3 5.02 -0.98 13.33
N ALA A 4 5.69 -2.14 13.35
CA ALA A 4 7.08 -2.27 12.90
C ALA A 4 7.23 -2.04 11.39
N LEU A 5 6.23 -2.45 10.59
CA LEU A 5 6.20 -2.21 9.15
C LEU A 5 5.97 -0.73 8.82
N ILE A 6 5.07 -0.07 9.56
CA ILE A 6 4.84 1.38 9.44
C ILE A 6 6.13 2.14 9.82
N PHE A 7 6.79 1.77 10.93
CA PHE A 7 8.07 2.37 11.31
C PHE A 7 9.15 2.14 10.24
N SER A 8 9.25 0.95 9.67
CA SER A 8 10.17 0.65 8.56
C SER A 8 9.89 1.54 7.35
N TRP A 9 8.61 1.76 7.05
CA TRP A 9 8.19 2.65 5.98
C TRP A 9 8.64 4.09 6.22
N ARG A 10 8.49 4.60 7.45
CA ARG A 10 8.96 5.93 7.86
C ARG A 10 10.48 6.07 7.90
N LEU A 11 11.20 4.95 8.07
CA LEU A 11 12.66 4.90 7.98
C LEU A 11 13.19 4.88 6.53
N GLY A 12 12.31 5.02 5.53
CA GLY A 12 12.69 4.99 4.12
C GLY A 12 12.89 3.59 3.55
N LEU A 13 12.59 2.53 4.31
CA LEU A 13 12.59 1.15 3.82
C LEU A 13 11.29 0.80 3.06
N GLY A 14 10.49 1.80 2.71
CA GLY A 14 9.28 1.63 1.92
C GLY A 14 9.50 0.97 0.56
N TRP A 15 10.71 1.02 -0.02
CA TRP A 15 11.04 0.30 -1.26
C TRP A 15 11.20 -1.22 -1.05
N LEU A 16 11.66 -1.63 0.14
CA LEU A 16 11.87 -3.04 0.51
C LEU A 16 10.57 -3.66 1.02
N VAL A 17 9.88 -2.95 1.92
CA VAL A 17 8.59 -3.36 2.50
C VAL A 17 7.48 -3.24 1.45
N GLY A 18 7.50 -2.16 0.67
CA GLY A 18 6.56 -1.88 -0.40
C GLY A 18 6.62 -2.87 -1.56
N ARG A 19 7.58 -3.80 -1.57
CA ARG A 19 7.64 -4.92 -2.54
C ARG A 19 6.64 -6.03 -2.20
N TRP A 20 6.32 -6.21 -0.92
CA TRP A 20 5.48 -7.31 -0.44
C TRP A 20 4.18 -6.81 0.20
N PHE A 21 4.22 -5.61 0.77
CA PHE A 21 3.10 -5.00 1.47
C PHE A 21 2.74 -3.66 0.86
N VAL A 22 1.47 -3.29 1.02
CA VAL A 22 0.95 -1.98 0.66
C VAL A 22 0.45 -1.29 1.91
N LEU A 23 0.73 0.01 2.03
CA LEU A 23 0.12 0.85 3.04
C LEU A 23 -1.16 1.45 2.45
N LEU A 24 -2.30 0.96 2.91
CA LEU A 24 -3.62 1.49 2.57
C LEU A 24 -4.03 2.53 3.60
N THR A 25 -4.36 3.74 3.15
CA THR A 25 -4.94 4.79 3.99
C THR A 25 -6.40 4.98 3.59
N THR A 26 -7.31 4.65 4.49
CA THR A 26 -8.76 4.80 4.33
C THR A 26 -9.25 5.98 5.14
N THR A 27 -10.31 6.64 4.67
CA THR A 27 -10.96 7.73 5.40
C THR A 27 -12.14 7.18 6.18
N THR A 28 -12.09 7.29 7.50
CA THR A 28 -13.18 6.91 8.40
C THR A 28 -14.01 8.14 8.81
N SER A 29 -15.00 7.95 9.68
CA SER A 29 -15.75 9.06 10.28
C SER A 29 -14.90 9.85 11.31
N ASP A 30 -13.94 9.17 11.95
CA ASP A 30 -13.12 9.72 13.04
C ASP A 30 -11.72 10.19 12.58
N GLY A 31 -11.39 10.04 11.29
CA GLY A 31 -10.12 10.47 10.72
C GLY A 31 -9.59 9.56 9.61
N GLU A 32 -8.27 9.44 9.50
CA GLU A 32 -7.61 8.52 8.58
C GLU A 32 -7.15 7.26 9.31
N ARG A 33 -7.37 6.10 8.71
CA ARG A 33 -6.86 4.81 9.18
C ARG A 33 -5.83 4.29 8.21
N ARG A 34 -4.71 3.79 8.74
CA ARG A 34 -3.64 3.16 7.95
C ARG A 34 -3.60 1.68 8.26
N SER A 35 -3.61 0.86 7.22
CA SER A 35 -3.54 -0.61 7.31
C SER A 35 -2.46 -1.12 6.37
N VAL A 36 -1.67 -2.08 6.85
CA VAL A 36 -0.63 -2.72 6.04
C VAL A 36 -1.13 -4.07 5.57
N LEU A 37 -1.21 -4.26 4.26
CA LEU A 37 -1.81 -5.44 3.65
C LEU A 37 -0.83 -6.10 2.68
N PRO A 38 -0.81 -7.44 2.57
CA PRO A 38 -0.15 -8.09 1.44
C PRO A 38 -0.88 -7.69 0.15
N TYR A 39 -0.14 -7.53 -0.95
CA TYR A 39 -0.73 -7.12 -2.21
C TYR A 39 -0.05 -7.79 -3.41
N VAL A 40 -0.77 -7.78 -4.53
CA VAL A 40 -0.22 -8.08 -5.85
C VAL A 40 -0.54 -6.91 -6.77
N PHE A 41 0.41 -6.55 -7.62
CA PHE A 41 0.20 -5.57 -8.68
C PHE A 41 0.07 -6.27 -10.02
N ALA A 42 -1.09 -6.17 -10.66
CA ALA A 42 -1.31 -6.72 -11.99
C ALA A 42 -2.13 -5.74 -12.85
N GLY A 43 -1.68 -5.49 -14.08
CA GLY A 43 -2.42 -4.65 -15.03
C GLY A 43 -2.61 -3.18 -14.62
N GLY A 44 -1.82 -2.67 -13.66
CA GLY A 44 -2.01 -1.30 -13.14
C GLY A 44 -2.87 -1.22 -11.87
N THR A 45 -3.49 -2.33 -11.48
CA THR A 45 -4.38 -2.44 -10.33
C THR A 45 -3.68 -3.16 -9.18
N VAL A 46 -3.92 -2.67 -7.96
CA VAL A 46 -3.42 -3.31 -6.73
C VAL A 46 -4.51 -4.23 -6.19
N TYR A 47 -4.23 -5.52 -6.06
CA TYR A 47 -5.15 -6.50 -5.49
C TYR A 47 -4.78 -6.78 -4.05
N VAL A 48 -5.76 -6.69 -3.15
CA VAL A 48 -5.61 -6.97 -1.72
C VAL A 48 -6.61 -8.03 -1.27
N PRO A 49 -6.22 -8.97 -0.39
CA PRO A 49 -7.13 -9.97 0.14
C PRO A 49 -8.08 -9.32 1.15
N VAL A 50 -9.35 -9.65 1.03
CA VAL A 50 -10.38 -9.25 1.99
C VAL A 50 -10.39 -10.28 3.11
N THR A 51 -10.05 -9.84 4.32
CA THR A 51 -10.22 -10.63 5.53
C THR A 51 -11.49 -10.16 6.23
N ASN A 52 -12.38 -11.09 6.59
CA ASN A 52 -13.73 -10.77 7.09
C ASN A 52 -13.78 -9.89 8.35
N ASP A 53 -12.68 -9.76 9.09
CA ASP A 53 -12.58 -8.91 10.29
C ASP A 53 -11.76 -7.64 10.08
N ALA A 54 -11.35 -7.34 8.84
CA ALA A 54 -10.45 -6.22 8.60
C ALA A 54 -11.24 -4.89 8.54
N PRO A 55 -11.00 -3.94 9.46
CA PRO A 55 -11.82 -2.73 9.54
C PRO A 55 -11.79 -1.86 8.29
N TRP A 56 -10.68 -1.92 7.54
CA TRP A 56 -10.52 -1.17 6.29
C TRP A 56 -11.56 -1.54 5.23
N VAL A 57 -12.12 -2.76 5.27
CA VAL A 57 -13.16 -3.22 4.34
C VAL A 57 -14.45 -2.43 4.52
N GLY A 58 -14.84 -2.20 5.78
CA GLY A 58 -15.99 -1.37 6.13
C GLY A 58 -15.77 0.10 5.77
N ASP A 59 -14.56 0.61 6.03
CA ASP A 59 -14.19 1.99 5.69
C ASP A 59 -14.27 2.25 4.17
N VAL A 60 -13.74 1.31 3.39
CA VAL A 60 -13.78 1.34 1.92
C VAL A 60 -15.20 1.20 1.39
N ALA A 61 -16.03 0.35 2.00
CA ALA A 61 -17.42 0.19 1.60
C ALA A 61 -18.21 1.49 1.82
N ALA A 62 -17.90 2.25 2.86
CA ALA A 62 -18.51 3.55 3.13
C ALA A 62 -17.96 4.66 2.21
N LYS A 63 -16.64 4.69 2.00
CA LYS A 63 -15.95 5.66 1.14
C LYS A 63 -14.96 4.91 0.24
N PRO A 64 -15.27 4.73 -1.06
CA PRO A 64 -14.45 3.90 -1.94
C PRO A 64 -13.11 4.57 -2.34
N GLN A 65 -12.86 5.80 -1.91
CA GLN A 65 -11.60 6.51 -2.18
C GLN A 65 -10.59 6.21 -1.07
N ALA A 66 -9.39 5.80 -1.46
CA ALA A 66 -8.29 5.52 -0.55
C ALA A 66 -6.95 5.97 -1.15
N LEU A 67 -5.93 6.08 -0.31
CA LEU A 67 -4.55 6.27 -0.75
C LEU A 67 -3.77 4.98 -0.54
N VAL A 68 -3.02 4.58 -1.54
CA VAL A 68 -2.15 3.41 -1.50
C VAL A 68 -0.71 3.86 -1.65
N GLN A 69 0.16 3.39 -0.77
CA GLN A 69 1.60 3.51 -0.92
C GLN A 69 2.20 2.12 -1.09
N ALA A 70 2.75 1.87 -2.27
CA ALA A 70 3.46 0.64 -2.62
C ALA A 70 4.84 1.00 -3.19
N ALA A 71 5.67 0.00 -3.55
CA ALA A 71 6.98 0.24 -4.17
C ALA A 71 6.94 1.17 -5.41
N PRO A 72 5.93 1.13 -6.29
CA PRO A 72 5.80 2.07 -7.41
C PRO A 72 5.50 3.53 -7.01
N GLY A 73 5.32 3.81 -5.71
CA GLY A 73 5.01 5.12 -5.16
C GLY A 73 3.57 5.26 -4.64
N PRO A 74 3.25 6.41 -4.03
CA PRO A 74 1.91 6.71 -3.54
C PRO A 74 0.95 7.01 -4.69
N ARG A 75 -0.28 6.48 -4.61
CA ARG A 75 -1.34 6.66 -5.61
C ARG A 75 -2.70 6.79 -4.92
N ALA A 76 -3.53 7.69 -5.42
CA ALA A 76 -4.95 7.66 -5.13
C ALA A 76 -5.60 6.49 -5.88
N VAL A 77 -6.37 5.71 -5.15
CA VAL A 77 -7.04 4.52 -5.66
C VAL A 77 -8.51 4.55 -5.30
N ARG A 78 -9.31 3.90 -6.14
CA ARG A 78 -10.69 3.58 -5.85
C ARG A 78 -10.78 2.09 -5.61
N ALA A 79 -11.27 1.73 -4.44
CA ALA A 79 -11.50 0.34 -4.12
C ALA A 79 -12.80 -0.16 -4.74
N ARG A 80 -12.72 -1.34 -5.33
CA ARG A 80 -13.79 -2.04 -6.03
C ARG A 80 -13.69 -3.53 -5.71
N ARG A 81 -14.84 -4.19 -5.54
CA ARG A 81 -14.87 -5.64 -5.41
C ARG A 81 -14.60 -6.29 -6.77
N VAL A 82 -13.71 -7.28 -6.82
CA VAL A 82 -13.46 -8.02 -8.06
C VAL A 82 -14.63 -8.96 -8.31
N GLU A 83 -15.40 -8.69 -9.37
CA GLU A 83 -16.56 -9.49 -9.78
C GLU A 83 -16.24 -10.42 -10.96
N ASP A 84 -15.26 -10.04 -11.81
CA ASP A 84 -14.86 -10.84 -12.96
C ASP A 84 -14.13 -12.12 -12.49
N PRO A 85 -14.66 -13.32 -12.81
CA PRO A 85 -14.05 -14.58 -12.41
C PRO A 85 -12.62 -14.77 -12.94
N ALA A 86 -12.30 -14.25 -14.13
CA ALA A 86 -10.97 -14.39 -14.72
C ALA A 86 -9.94 -13.48 -14.02
N GLU A 87 -10.34 -12.24 -13.71
CA GLU A 87 -9.55 -11.29 -12.91
C GLU A 87 -9.31 -11.85 -11.50
N LEU A 88 -10.36 -12.40 -10.90
CA LEU A 88 -10.33 -12.97 -9.56
C LEU A 88 -9.38 -14.17 -9.48
N GLU A 89 -9.44 -15.10 -10.43
CA GLU A 89 -8.58 -16.28 -10.43
C GLU A 89 -7.11 -15.92 -10.66
N ALA A 90 -6.83 -15.01 -11.59
CA ALA A 90 -5.47 -14.53 -11.83
C ALA A 90 -4.89 -13.85 -10.56
N ALA A 91 -5.68 -13.02 -9.89
CA ALA A 91 -5.26 -12.35 -8.67
C ALA A 91 -5.10 -13.33 -7.49
N ARG A 92 -5.96 -14.35 -7.37
CA ARG A 92 -5.84 -15.42 -6.38
C ARG A 92 -4.57 -16.23 -6.57
N GLN A 93 -4.28 -16.64 -7.80
CA GLN A 93 -3.09 -17.41 -8.12
C GLN A 93 -1.81 -16.62 -7.79
N ALA A 94 -1.80 -15.32 -8.09
CA ALA A 94 -0.66 -14.46 -7.81
C ALA A 94 -0.46 -14.20 -6.30
N LEU A 95 -1.56 -14.07 -5.55
CA LEU A 95 -1.51 -13.77 -4.11
C LEU A 95 -1.40 -15.05 -3.25
N GLY A 96 -1.66 -16.22 -3.84
CA GLY A 96 -1.68 -17.51 -3.13
C GLY A 96 -2.81 -17.63 -2.11
N THR A 97 -3.94 -16.93 -2.34
CA THR A 97 -5.11 -16.97 -1.45
C THR A 97 -6.35 -17.48 -2.17
N SER A 98 -7.22 -18.17 -1.43
CA SER A 98 -8.55 -18.59 -1.92
C SER A 98 -9.68 -17.61 -1.52
N GLY A 99 -9.33 -16.52 -0.84
CA GLY A 99 -10.30 -15.56 -0.29
C GLY A 99 -10.99 -14.65 -1.31
N GLU A 100 -11.80 -13.74 -0.80
CA GLU A 100 -12.32 -12.61 -1.56
C GLU A 100 -11.18 -11.60 -1.79
N LEU A 101 -11.24 -10.90 -2.93
CA LEU A 101 -10.23 -9.91 -3.31
C LEU A 101 -10.90 -8.57 -3.63
N MET A 102 -10.22 -7.49 -3.24
CA MET A 102 -10.55 -6.14 -3.67
C MET A 102 -9.48 -5.63 -4.63
N ALA A 103 -9.95 -5.05 -5.73
CA ALA A 103 -9.16 -4.28 -6.67
C ALA A 103 -9.10 -2.83 -6.19
N LEU A 104 -7.91 -2.28 -6.13
CA LEU A 104 -7.63 -0.88 -5.86
C LEU A 104 -7.16 -0.27 -7.18
N ASP A 105 -8.12 0.24 -7.94
CA ASP A 105 -7.91 0.80 -9.27
C ASP A 105 -7.38 2.23 -9.14
N GLY A 106 -6.38 2.61 -9.93
CA GLY A 106 -5.86 3.99 -9.90
C GLY A 106 -6.96 4.99 -10.25
N SER A 107 -7.24 5.96 -9.38
CA SER A 107 -8.40 6.84 -9.54
C SER A 107 -8.22 7.94 -10.60
N GLY A 108 -7.12 7.95 -11.36
CA GLY A 108 -6.80 9.00 -12.36
C GLY A 108 -6.49 10.37 -11.75
N ASP A 109 -7.03 10.67 -10.58
CA ASP A 109 -6.68 11.82 -9.76
C ASP A 109 -5.23 11.72 -9.29
N ARG A 110 -4.45 12.76 -9.60
CA ARG A 110 -3.13 12.94 -9.01
C ARG A 110 -3.33 13.07 -7.51
N SER A 111 -2.68 12.21 -6.72
CA SER A 111 -2.67 12.28 -5.26
C SER A 111 -2.54 13.73 -4.78
N PRO A 112 -3.27 14.16 -3.73
CA PRO A 112 -2.89 15.37 -3.01
C PRO A 112 -1.40 15.24 -2.66
N MET A 113 -0.63 16.30 -2.92
CA MET A 113 0.78 16.37 -2.54
C MET A 113 0.87 15.95 -1.07
N MET A 114 1.54 14.83 -0.82
CA MET A 114 2.01 14.54 0.52
C MET A 114 3.10 15.59 0.78
N THR A 115 2.74 16.66 1.49
CA THR A 115 3.69 17.67 1.95
C THR A 115 4.76 16.98 2.79
N GLY A 116 5.95 16.88 2.22
CA GLY A 116 7.16 16.42 2.89
C GLY A 116 7.61 15.04 2.42
N PRO A 117 8.60 14.95 1.51
CA PRO A 117 9.37 13.72 1.43
C PRO A 117 10.13 13.56 2.74
N ASP A 118 9.88 12.42 3.41
CA ASP A 118 10.79 11.68 4.26
C ASP A 118 12.16 11.53 3.56
N LEU A 119 12.96 12.60 3.50
CA LEU A 119 14.37 12.59 3.07
C LEU A 119 15.30 12.19 4.22
N ALA A 120 14.74 11.88 5.39
CA ALA A 120 15.49 11.48 6.57
C ALA A 120 16.38 10.25 6.34
N TRP A 121 16.05 9.39 5.36
CA TRP A 121 16.82 8.18 5.03
C TRP A 121 18.03 8.43 4.12
N ILE A 122 18.07 9.55 3.38
CA ILE A 122 19.27 9.88 2.58
C ILE A 122 20.46 10.09 3.53
N TRP A 123 20.23 10.65 4.71
CA TRP A 123 21.31 10.95 5.66
C TRP A 123 22.00 9.69 6.22
N PRO A 124 21.30 8.63 6.69
CA PRO A 124 21.94 7.37 7.07
C PRO A 124 22.70 6.70 5.93
N VAL A 125 22.15 6.67 4.71
CA VAL A 125 22.84 6.07 3.55
C VAL A 125 24.06 6.91 3.16
N ALA A 126 23.93 8.23 3.12
CA ALA A 126 25.03 9.15 2.85
C ALA A 126 26.11 9.08 3.94
N ALA A 127 25.74 8.96 5.22
CA ALA A 127 26.68 8.79 6.33
C ALA A 127 27.42 7.45 6.25
N LEU A 128 26.74 6.36 5.89
CA LEU A 128 27.34 5.05 5.70
C LEU A 128 28.27 5.03 4.48
N VAL A 129 27.84 5.57 3.35
CA VAL A 129 28.68 5.71 2.15
C VAL A 129 29.91 6.56 2.46
N TRP A 130 29.72 7.71 3.10
CA TRP A 130 30.82 8.58 3.51
C TRP A 130 31.80 7.86 4.45
N TRP A 131 31.31 7.06 5.40
CA TRP A 131 32.14 6.24 6.28
C TRP A 131 32.95 5.18 5.52
N LEU A 132 32.32 4.48 4.57
CA LEU A 132 32.96 3.45 3.74
C LEU A 132 33.97 4.01 2.72
N THR A 133 33.79 5.26 2.27
CA THR A 133 34.69 5.91 1.30
C THR A 133 35.79 6.74 1.97
N ARG A 134 35.91 6.68 3.30
CA ARG A 134 36.89 7.48 4.05
C ARG A 134 38.25 6.79 4.25
N ASP A 135 38.45 5.62 3.66
CA ASP A 135 39.74 4.94 3.57
C ASP A 135 40.56 5.39 2.35
#